data_AF-A0A889XLB9-F1
#
_entry.id   AF-A0A889XLB9-F1
#
_cell.length_a   1.000
_cell.length_b   1.000
_cell.length_c   1.000
_cell.angle_alpha   90.00
_cell.angle_beta   90.00
_cell.angle_gamma   90.00
#
_symmetry.space_group_name_H-M   'P 1'
#
loop_
_entity.id
_entity.type
_entity.pdbx_description
1 polymer ?
#
loop_
_entity_poly.entity_id
_entity_poly.type
_entity_poly.pdbx_seq_one_letter_code
_entity_poly.pdbx_strand_id
1 'polypeptide(L)'
;FDKHTQNKINAEVRKGLVDIMQRHARIVTLLKNIDDFFNVPNAIAFVSLAIALTAELLGGLENTYLQVPFTFFQVAMDCYIGQSVVDASVAIEEAVYACKWENFNKENMKIVLVMLQNSQKTLKVTAGSMAVMNFTCLMSIVRSVYSTYTTLHSTMRQTL
;
A
#
# COMPACT_ATOMS: atom_id res chain seq x y z
N PHE A 1 20.29 41.61 -13.59
CA PHE A 1 20.24 40.48 -12.65
C PHE A 1 21.60 39.82 -12.63
N ASP A 2 22.24 39.78 -11.46
CA ASP A 2 23.62 39.32 -11.29
C ASP A 2 23.74 37.79 -11.42
N LYS A 3 24.73 37.33 -12.19
CA LYS A 3 24.97 35.91 -12.50
C LYS A 3 25.30 35.09 -11.25
N HIS A 4 25.94 35.73 -10.27
CA HIS A 4 26.24 35.10 -8.98
C HIS A 4 24.99 34.86 -8.13
N THR A 5 24.02 35.78 -8.16
CA THR A 5 22.71 35.62 -7.50
C THR A 5 21.90 34.46 -8.11
N GLN A 6 21.90 34.33 -9.43
CA GLN A 6 21.19 33.23 -10.12
C GLN A 6 21.82 31.85 -9.82
N ASN A 7 23.15 31.78 -9.68
CA ASN A 7 23.84 30.55 -9.29
C ASN A 7 23.50 30.13 -7.85
N LYS A 8 23.40 31.08 -6.91
CA LYS A 8 22.96 30.78 -5.53
C LYS A 8 21.53 30.21 -5.50
N ILE A 9 20.60 30.82 -6.22
CA ILE A 9 19.21 30.35 -6.29
C ILE A 9 19.14 28.91 -6.85
N ASN A 10 19.87 28.63 -7.93
CA ASN A 10 19.90 27.29 -8.53
C ASN A 10 20.49 26.23 -7.57
N ALA A 11 21.50 26.60 -6.78
CA ALA A 11 22.11 25.72 -5.79
C ALA A 11 21.16 25.40 -4.63
N GLU A 12 20.40 26.40 -4.15
CA GLU A 12 19.37 26.18 -3.11
C GLU A 12 18.24 25.29 -3.62
N VAL A 13 17.74 25.55 -4.84
CA VAL A 13 16.71 24.69 -5.48
C VAL A 13 17.22 23.26 -5.61
N ARG A 14 18.47 23.07 -6.06
CA ARG A 14 19.08 21.75 -6.17
C ARG A 14 19.11 21.03 -4.83
N LYS A 15 19.53 21.72 -3.76
CA LYS A 15 19.59 21.15 -2.42
C LYS A 15 18.20 20.70 -1.94
N GLY A 16 17.17 21.50 -2.18
CA GLY A 16 15.79 21.13 -1.89
C GLY A 16 15.30 19.90 -2.66
N LEU A 17 15.55 19.84 -3.97
CA LEU A 17 15.17 18.70 -4.81
C LEU A 17 15.83 17.39 -4.36
N VAL A 18 17.13 17.45 -4.03
CA VAL A 18 17.87 16.28 -3.54
C VAL A 18 17.33 15.81 -2.19
N ASP A 19 17.00 16.74 -1.27
CA ASP A 19 16.41 16.38 0.03
C ASP A 19 15.04 15.69 -0.14
N ILE A 20 14.17 16.22 -1.02
CA ILE A 20 12.86 15.62 -1.32
C ILE A 20 13.05 14.22 -1.91
N MET A 21 13.97 14.04 -2.86
CA MET A 21 14.25 12.74 -3.47
C MET A 21 14.74 11.72 -2.44
N GLN A 22 15.64 12.12 -1.53
CA GLN A 22 16.15 11.25 -0.46
C GLN A 22 15.05 10.88 0.55
N ARG A 23 14.18 11.83 0.91
CA ARG A 23 13.03 11.56 1.80
C ARG A 23 12.06 10.58 1.15
N HIS A 24 11.71 10.81 -0.11
CA HIS A 24 10.86 9.91 -0.86
C HIS A 24 11.46 8.50 -0.89
N ALA A 25 12.74 8.36 -1.29
CA ALA A 25 13.43 7.07 -1.30
C ALA A 25 13.42 6.37 0.07
N ARG A 26 13.62 7.12 1.17
CA ARG A 26 13.55 6.56 2.54
C ARG A 26 12.16 6.05 2.87
N ILE A 27 11.12 6.81 2.52
CA ILE A 27 9.72 6.39 2.71
C ILE A 27 9.45 5.10 1.94
N VAL A 28 9.89 5.00 0.68
CA VAL A 28 9.78 3.76 -0.12
C VAL A 28 10.45 2.58 0.58
N THR A 29 11.68 2.75 1.07
CA THR A 29 12.40 1.69 1.77
C THR A 29 11.70 1.27 3.06
N LEU A 30 11.20 2.22 3.84
CA LEU A 30 10.44 1.92 5.06
C LEU A 30 9.15 1.15 4.75
N LEU A 31 8.42 1.57 3.72
CA LEU A 31 7.21 0.88 3.29
C LEU A 31 7.50 -0.55 2.85
N LYS A 32 8.60 -0.80 2.11
CA LYS A 32 9.03 -2.16 1.76
C LYS A 32 9.37 -3.01 2.99
N ASN A 33 10.05 -2.43 3.97
CA ASN A 33 10.37 -3.14 5.21
C ASN A 33 9.11 -3.49 6.02
N ILE A 34 8.12 -2.59 6.02
CA ILE A 34 6.80 -2.84 6.62
C ILE A 34 6.11 -3.98 5.86
N ASP A 35 6.09 -3.91 4.53
CA ASP A 35 5.45 -4.92 3.67
C ASP A 35 6.03 -6.32 3.92
N ASP A 36 7.36 -6.44 3.99
CA ASP A 36 8.04 -7.69 4.32
C ASP A 36 7.72 -8.18 5.75
N PHE A 37 7.61 -7.26 6.72
CA PHE A 37 7.25 -7.60 8.09
C PHE A 37 5.81 -8.11 8.20
N PHE A 38 4.87 -7.49 7.47
CA PHE A 38 3.45 -7.82 7.53
C PHE A 38 3.07 -9.04 6.66
N ASN A 39 3.91 -9.43 5.70
CA ASN A 39 3.67 -10.59 4.85
C ASN A 39 3.45 -11.89 5.64
N VAL A 40 4.33 -12.19 6.61
CA VAL A 40 4.24 -13.41 7.42
C VAL A 40 3.00 -13.42 8.34
N PRO A 41 2.71 -12.35 9.12
CA PRO A 41 1.47 -12.24 9.90
C PRO A 41 0.21 -12.37 9.05
N ASN A 42 0.16 -11.76 7.86
CA ASN A 42 -1.00 -11.88 6.97
C ASN A 42 -1.22 -13.32 6.53
N ALA A 43 -0.16 -14.03 6.12
CA ALA A 43 -0.26 -15.43 5.74
C ALA A 43 -0.80 -16.30 6.89
N ILE A 44 -0.33 -16.06 8.11
CA ILE A 44 -0.82 -16.76 9.32
C ILE A 44 -2.30 -16.42 9.59
N ALA A 45 -2.70 -15.16 9.44
CA ALA A 45 -4.08 -14.72 9.64
C ALA A 45 -5.06 -15.36 8.64
N PHE A 46 -4.65 -15.55 7.38
CA PHE A 46 -5.47 -16.28 6.40
C PHE A 46 -5.67 -17.74 6.77
N VAL A 47 -4.61 -18.41 7.24
CA VAL A 47 -4.70 -19.80 7.69
C VAL A 47 -5.57 -19.92 8.95
N SER A 48 -5.43 -18.99 9.90
CA SER A 48 -6.24 -19.00 11.13
C SER A 48 -7.71 -18.73 10.85
N LEU A 49 -8.05 -17.86 9.90
CA LEU A 49 -9.41 -17.66 9.41
C LEU A 49 -9.99 -18.92 8.77
N ALA A 50 -9.21 -19.62 7.94
CA ALA A 50 -9.66 -20.86 7.32
C ALA A 50 -9.97 -21.95 8.37
N ILE A 51 -9.14 -22.05 9.41
CA ILE A 51 -9.36 -22.99 10.54
C ILE A 51 -10.55 -22.55 11.41
N ALA A 52 -10.73 -21.25 11.64
CA ALA A 52 -11.87 -20.74 12.40
C ALA A 52 -13.20 -21.05 11.70
N LEU A 53 -13.27 -20.85 10.38
CA LEU A 53 -14.45 -21.16 9.56
C LEU A 53 -14.81 -22.66 9.59
N THR A 54 -13.81 -23.56 9.58
CA THR A 54 -14.05 -25.00 9.67
C THR A 54 -14.47 -25.44 11.08
N ALA A 55 -13.91 -24.81 12.12
CA ALA A 55 -14.28 -25.07 13.51
C ALA A 55 -15.70 -24.59 13.85
N GLU A 56 -16.10 -23.42 13.34
CA GLU A 56 -17.44 -22.86 13.52
C GLU A 56 -18.54 -23.74 12.92
N LEU A 57 -18.23 -24.43 11.82
CA LEU A 57 -19.12 -25.37 11.15
C LEU A 57 -19.37 -26.67 11.95
N LEU A 58 -18.38 -27.12 12.71
CA LEU A 58 -18.40 -28.37 13.49
C LEU A 58 -18.87 -28.17 14.94
N GLY A 59 -18.61 -26.99 15.54
CA GLY A 59 -18.82 -26.72 16.96
C GLY A 59 -19.91 -25.70 17.30
N GLY A 60 -20.49 -25.01 16.31
CA GLY A 60 -21.45 -23.93 16.53
C GLY A 60 -20.81 -22.57 16.84
N LEU A 61 -21.55 -21.50 16.53
CA LEU A 61 -21.10 -20.09 16.46
C LEU A 61 -20.60 -19.47 17.78
N GLU A 62 -20.78 -20.15 18.92
CA GLU A 62 -20.60 -19.56 20.25
C GLU A 62 -19.14 -19.18 20.56
N ASN A 63 -18.16 -19.83 19.94
CA ASN A 63 -16.74 -19.57 20.20
C ASN A 63 -16.08 -18.54 19.26
N THR A 64 -16.72 -18.18 18.13
CA THR A 64 -16.07 -17.43 17.04
C THR A 64 -16.56 -15.97 16.92
N TYR A 65 -17.58 -15.58 17.68
CA TYR A 65 -18.25 -14.27 17.60
C TYR A 65 -17.31 -13.06 17.74
N LEU A 66 -16.25 -13.16 18.55
CA LEU A 66 -15.27 -12.08 18.75
C LEU A 66 -14.10 -12.11 17.76
N GLN A 67 -13.81 -13.26 17.16
CA GLN A 67 -12.65 -13.43 16.28
C GLN A 67 -12.87 -12.77 14.91
N VAL A 68 -14.07 -12.94 14.33
CA VAL A 68 -14.44 -12.38 13.02
C VAL A 68 -14.31 -10.86 12.94
N PRO A 69 -14.93 -10.06 13.85
CA PRO A 69 -14.83 -8.61 13.77
C PRO A 69 -13.40 -8.11 14.02
N PHE A 70 -12.62 -8.80 14.87
CA PHE A 70 -11.23 -8.45 15.12
C PHE A 70 -10.36 -8.63 13.87
N THR A 71 -10.43 -9.79 13.21
CA THR A 71 -9.64 -10.05 12.00
C THR A 71 -10.11 -9.17 10.84
N PHE A 72 -11.42 -8.91 10.72
CA PHE A 72 -11.92 -7.97 9.71
C PHE A 72 -11.38 -6.56 9.92
N PHE A 73 -11.36 -6.07 11.17
CA PHE A 73 -10.81 -4.77 11.50
C PHE A 73 -9.31 -4.68 11.17
N GLN A 74 -8.54 -5.74 11.47
CA GLN A 74 -7.12 -5.80 11.14
C GLN A 74 -6.87 -5.68 9.64
N VAL A 75 -7.56 -6.50 8.82
CA VAL A 75 -7.41 -6.46 7.36
C VAL A 75 -7.89 -5.12 6.78
N ALA A 76 -8.95 -4.53 7.33
CA ALA A 76 -9.45 -3.23 6.91
C ALA A 76 -8.43 -2.10 7.19
N MET A 77 -7.78 -2.12 8.36
CA MET A 77 -6.71 -1.18 8.71
C MET A 77 -5.51 -1.32 7.77
N ASP A 78 -5.07 -2.54 7.47
CA ASP A 78 -3.95 -2.79 6.54
C ASP A 78 -4.28 -2.28 5.13
N CYS A 79 -5.50 -2.50 4.66
CA CYS A 79 -5.97 -1.99 3.37
C CYS A 79 -6.07 -0.46 3.33
N TYR A 80 -6.49 0.18 4.43
CA TYR A 80 -6.55 1.63 4.54
C TYR A 80 -5.16 2.27 4.48
N ILE A 81 -4.19 1.68 5.18
CA ILE A 81 -2.79 2.12 5.14
C ILE A 81 -2.24 1.97 3.72
N GLY A 82 -2.46 0.82 3.09
CA GLY A 82 -2.05 0.56 1.71
C GLY A 82 -2.63 1.57 0.71
N GLN A 83 -3.92 1.91 0.85
CA GLN A 83 -4.55 2.94 0.00
C GLN A 83 -3.95 4.33 0.25
N SER A 84 -3.75 4.72 1.50
CA SER A 84 -3.17 6.03 1.85
C SER A 84 -1.78 6.24 1.22
N VAL A 85 -1.00 5.16 1.11
CA VAL A 85 0.31 5.19 0.44
C VAL A 85 0.18 5.38 -1.07
N VAL A 86 -0.79 4.73 -1.70
CA VAL A 86 -1.07 4.91 -3.14
C VAL A 86 -1.47 6.35 -3.41
N ASP A 87 -2.41 6.88 -2.62
CA ASP A 87 -2.89 8.26 -2.77
C ASP A 87 -1.75 9.28 -2.57
N ALA A 88 -0.90 9.07 -1.57
CA ALA A 88 0.29 9.90 -1.34
C ALA A 88 1.30 9.83 -2.51
N SER A 89 1.40 8.68 -3.18
CA SER A 89 2.30 8.51 -4.34
C SER A 89 1.83 9.32 -5.53
N VAL A 90 0.52 9.31 -5.79
CA VAL A 90 -0.12 10.13 -6.84
C VAL A 90 0.06 11.62 -6.53
N ALA A 91 -0.17 12.03 -5.28
CA ALA A 91 0.02 13.41 -4.87
C ALA A 91 1.47 13.92 -5.07
N ILE A 92 2.47 13.06 -4.84
CA ILE A 92 3.88 13.40 -5.11
C ILE A 92 4.13 13.52 -6.61
N GLU A 93 3.59 12.62 -7.42
CA GLU A 93 3.72 12.71 -8.89
C GLU A 93 3.14 14.03 -9.41
N GLU A 94 1.94 14.39 -8.99
CA GLU A 94 1.29 15.64 -9.36
C GLU A 94 2.08 16.86 -8.89
N ALA A 95 2.59 16.85 -7.66
CA ALA A 95 3.39 17.94 -7.10
C ALA A 95 4.73 18.12 -7.85
N VAL A 96 5.40 17.03 -8.21
CA VAL A 96 6.65 17.05 -8.99
C VAL A 96 6.37 17.56 -10.41
N TYR A 97 5.27 17.15 -11.02
CA TYR A 97 4.86 17.68 -12.33
C TYR A 97 4.54 19.18 -12.28
N ALA A 98 3.86 19.64 -11.24
CA ALA A 98 3.42 21.02 -11.07
C ALA A 98 4.50 21.99 -10.57
N CYS A 99 5.74 21.53 -10.29
CA CYS A 99 6.79 22.36 -9.69
C CYS A 99 7.41 23.43 -10.62
N LYS A 100 6.81 23.65 -11.80
CA LYS A 100 7.26 24.61 -12.83
C LYS A 100 8.72 24.40 -13.25
N TRP A 101 9.09 23.14 -13.41
CA TRP A 101 10.44 22.68 -13.72
C TRP A 101 11.00 23.29 -15.01
N GLU A 102 10.13 23.78 -15.90
CA GLU A 102 10.48 24.50 -17.12
C GLU A 102 11.25 25.81 -16.85
N ASN A 103 11.13 26.38 -15.65
CA ASN A 103 11.85 27.59 -15.25
C ASN A 103 13.21 27.30 -14.60
N PHE A 104 13.57 26.03 -14.41
CA PHE A 104 14.84 25.65 -13.78
C PHE A 104 16.00 25.66 -14.77
N ASN A 105 17.23 25.60 -14.25
CA ASN A 105 18.40 25.38 -15.12
C ASN A 105 18.42 23.93 -15.64
N LYS A 106 19.19 23.69 -16.71
CA LYS A 106 19.29 22.35 -17.35
C LYS A 106 19.70 21.23 -16.40
N GLU A 107 20.45 21.53 -15.34
CA GLU A 107 20.88 20.54 -14.36
C GLU A 107 19.72 20.13 -13.43
N ASN A 108 19.00 21.10 -12.88
CA ASN A 108 17.85 20.85 -12.00
C ASN A 108 16.68 20.23 -12.77
N MET A 109 16.48 20.59 -14.05
CA MET A 109 15.51 19.93 -14.93
C MET A 109 15.76 18.43 -15.05
N LYS A 110 17.03 18.00 -15.16
CA LYS A 110 17.38 16.57 -15.20
C LYS A 110 17.06 15.87 -13.89
N ILE A 111 17.27 16.54 -12.75
CA ILE A 111 16.93 15.99 -11.43
C ILE A 111 15.42 15.79 -11.32
N VAL A 112 14.62 16.81 -11.68
CA VAL A 112 13.16 16.71 -11.67
C VAL A 112 12.67 15.61 -12.60
N LEU A 113 13.25 15.47 -13.79
CA LEU A 113 12.89 14.38 -14.72
C LEU A 113 13.11 13.00 -14.09
N VAL A 114 14.25 12.80 -13.43
CA VAL A 114 14.51 11.55 -12.70
C VAL A 114 13.53 11.37 -11.55
N MET A 115 13.23 12.42 -10.78
CA MET A 115 12.23 12.36 -9.71
C MET A 115 10.85 11.96 -10.24
N LEU A 116 10.41 12.54 -11.35
CA LEU A 116 9.12 12.25 -11.99
C LEU A 116 9.06 10.80 -12.48
N GLN A 117 10.10 10.31 -13.14
CA GLN A 117 10.19 8.91 -13.56
C GLN A 117 10.15 7.93 -12.38
N ASN A 118 10.69 8.33 -11.23
CA ASN A 118 10.66 7.51 -10.02
C ASN A 118 9.30 7.59 -9.31
N SER A 119 8.65 8.76 -9.25
CA SER A 119 7.31 8.90 -8.64
C SER A 119 6.22 8.19 -9.46
N GLN A 120 6.37 8.15 -10.78
CA GLN A 120 5.48 7.42 -11.69
C GLN A 120 5.55 5.90 -11.55
N LYS A 121 6.64 5.38 -10.99
CA LYS A 121 6.67 3.98 -10.53
C LYS A 121 5.86 3.92 -9.26
N THR A 122 4.53 3.81 -9.42
CA THR A 122 3.55 3.81 -8.33
C THR A 122 4.05 2.98 -7.16
N LEU A 123 4.20 3.61 -5.98
CA LEU A 123 4.50 2.87 -4.76
C LEU A 123 3.26 2.07 -4.41
N LYS A 124 3.30 0.79 -4.77
CA LYS A 124 2.28 -0.17 -4.39
C LYS A 124 2.83 -0.89 -3.16
N VAL A 125 2.14 -0.72 -2.03
CA VAL A 125 2.35 -1.63 -0.89
C VAL A 125 1.71 -2.95 -1.29
N THR A 126 2.51 -4.00 -1.35
CA THR A 126 2.15 -5.27 -1.96
C THR A 126 2.37 -6.37 -0.94
N ALA A 127 1.31 -6.82 -0.26
CA ALA A 127 1.42 -7.92 0.71
C ALA A 127 2.15 -9.11 0.08
N GLY A 128 3.41 -9.28 0.48
CA GLY A 128 4.28 -10.37 0.06
C GLY A 128 4.46 -10.57 -1.44
N SER A 129 4.43 -9.52 -2.26
CA SER A 129 4.55 -9.62 -3.72
C SER A 129 3.38 -10.32 -4.43
N MET A 130 2.28 -10.64 -3.72
CA MET A 130 1.14 -11.39 -4.26
C MET A 130 -0.11 -10.53 -4.50
N ALA A 131 -0.36 -9.50 -3.67
CA ALA A 131 -1.52 -8.61 -3.83
C ALA A 131 -1.22 -7.18 -3.37
N VAL A 132 -1.64 -6.20 -4.16
CA VAL A 132 -1.62 -4.79 -3.75
C VAL A 132 -2.62 -4.62 -2.61
N MET A 133 -2.17 -4.20 -1.43
CA MET A 133 -3.05 -3.93 -0.31
C MET A 133 -3.87 -2.68 -0.60
N ASN A 134 -5.06 -2.89 -1.13
CA ASN A 134 -6.02 -1.84 -1.45
C ASN A 134 -7.44 -2.36 -1.21
N PHE A 135 -8.44 -1.48 -1.36
CA PHE A 135 -9.84 -1.87 -1.21
C PHE A 135 -10.27 -3.01 -2.15
N THR A 136 -9.62 -3.17 -3.31
CA THR A 136 -9.86 -4.30 -4.21
C THR A 136 -9.42 -5.63 -3.60
N CYS A 137 -8.29 -5.65 -2.88
CA CYS A 137 -7.84 -6.81 -2.11
C CYS A 137 -8.83 -7.15 -1.00
N LEU A 138 -9.26 -6.16 -0.20
CA LEU A 138 -10.28 -6.35 0.83
C LEU A 138 -11.55 -6.99 0.25
N MET A 139 -12.06 -6.45 -0.87
CA MET A 139 -13.25 -6.97 -1.51
C MET A 139 -13.06 -8.40 -2.05
N SER A 140 -11.86 -8.71 -2.53
CA SER A 140 -11.52 -10.06 -3.00
C SER A 140 -11.48 -11.07 -1.86
N ILE A 141 -10.94 -10.68 -0.70
CA ILE A 141 -10.95 -11.48 0.53
C ILE A 141 -12.39 -11.75 0.98
N VAL A 142 -13.22 -10.70 1.07
CA VAL A 142 -14.64 -10.83 1.46
C VAL A 142 -15.39 -11.76 0.51
N ARG A 143 -15.18 -11.65 -0.81
CA ARG A 143 -15.78 -12.56 -1.79
C ARG A 143 -15.32 -14.00 -1.61
N SER A 144 -14.03 -14.23 -1.38
CA SER A 144 -13.49 -15.58 -1.14
C SER A 144 -14.10 -16.20 0.11
N VAL A 145 -14.15 -15.47 1.23
CA VAL A 145 -14.77 -15.93 2.48
C VAL A 145 -16.25 -16.24 2.29
N TYR A 146 -16.99 -15.37 1.60
CA TYR A 146 -18.42 -15.62 1.31
C TYR A 146 -18.62 -16.83 0.39
N SER A 147 -17.76 -16.99 -0.63
CA SER A 147 -17.80 -18.12 -1.56
C SER A 147 -17.50 -19.45 -0.85
N THR A 148 -16.48 -19.49 0.01
CA THR A 148 -16.16 -20.70 0.79
C THR A 148 -17.27 -21.03 1.76
N TYR A 149 -17.82 -20.04 2.47
CA TYR A 149 -18.96 -20.20 3.37
C TYR A 149 -20.18 -20.77 2.65
N THR A 150 -20.57 -20.15 1.52
CA THR A 150 -21.74 -20.60 0.74
C THR A 150 -21.55 -21.99 0.15
N THR A 151 -20.35 -22.30 -0.36
CA THR A 151 -20.01 -23.64 -0.87
C THR A 151 -20.12 -24.68 0.25
N LEU A 152 -19.45 -24.47 1.39
CA LEU A 152 -19.50 -25.39 2.53
C LEU A 152 -20.93 -25.60 3.05
N HIS A 153 -21.67 -24.51 3.23
CA HIS A 153 -23.06 -24.56 3.69
C HIS A 153 -23.96 -25.31 2.69
N SER A 154 -23.75 -25.13 1.39
CA SER A 154 -24.49 -25.88 0.36
C SER A 154 -24.17 -27.38 0.37
N THR A 155 -22.90 -27.74 0.56
CA THR A 155 -22.46 -29.14 0.65
C THR A 155 -23.05 -29.82 1.89
N MET A 156 -23.00 -29.18 3.06
CA MET A 156 -23.57 -29.77 4.28
C MET A 156 -25.09 -29.97 4.19
N ARG A 157 -25.80 -29.05 3.52
CA ARG A 157 -27.25 -29.17 3.29
C ARG A 157 -27.60 -30.29 2.30
N GLN A 158 -26.70 -30.67 1.40
CA GLN A 158 -26.90 -31.79 0.46
C GLN A 158 -26.61 -33.17 1.09
N THR A 159 -25.84 -33.22 2.18
CA THR A 159 -25.48 -34.46 2.89
C THR A 159 -26.44 -34.85 4.03
N LEU A 160 -27.40 -33.99 4.38
CA LEU A 160 -28.50 -34.25 5.33
C LEU A 160 -29.81 -34.51 4.58
#